data_AF-A0AAV5CL92-F1
#
_entry.id   AF-A0AAV5CL92-F1
#
_cell.length_a   1.000
_cell.length_b   1.000
_cell.length_c   1.000
_cell.angle_alpha   90.00
_cell.angle_beta   90.00
_cell.angle_gamma   90.00
#
_symmetry.space_group_name_H-M   'P 1'
#
loop_
_entity.id
_entity.type
_entity.pdbx_description
1 polymer ?
#
loop_
_entity_poly.entity_id
_entity_poly.type
_entity_poly.pdbx_seq_one_letter_code
_entity_poly.pdbx_strand_id
1 'polypeptide(L)'
;MMDDVDQLCGFEYELHGAPSSERMTKRRLTAEQVRALEVSFEEEKRKLEPERKTELARRLGIAPRQVAVWFQNRRARWRTKQLVQDFDRLRAAHDELLAGRDKLVADNNRLRSQVRW
;
A
#
# COMPACT_ATOMS: atom_id res chain seq x y z
N MET A 1 -17.12 -12.49 4.85
CA MET A 1 -17.17 -11.03 4.58
C MET A 1 -15.76 -10.67 4.16
N MET A 2 -15.48 -10.79 2.86
CA MET A 2 -14.16 -10.48 2.29
C MET A 2 -14.24 -9.06 1.74
N ASP A 3 -13.28 -8.26 2.14
CA ASP A 3 -13.33 -6.81 2.17
C ASP A 3 -13.42 -6.16 0.78
N ASP A 4 -14.25 -5.12 0.70
CA ASP A 4 -14.50 -4.18 -0.42
C ASP A 4 -13.26 -3.38 -0.90
N VAL A 5 -12.03 -3.87 -0.71
CA VAL A 5 -10.79 -3.15 -1.04
C VAL A 5 -10.25 -3.50 -2.43
N ASP A 6 -10.73 -4.58 -3.04
CA ASP A 6 -10.32 -4.99 -4.40
C ASP A 6 -11.05 -4.25 -5.53
N GLN A 7 -12.07 -3.43 -5.21
CA GLN A 7 -12.93 -2.78 -6.21
C GLN A 7 -12.27 -1.54 -6.90
N LEU A 8 -11.18 -0.97 -6.37
CA LEU A 8 -10.68 0.34 -6.83
C LEU A 8 -9.38 0.33 -7.66
N CYS A 9 -8.80 -0.83 -7.99
CA CYS A 9 -7.62 -0.86 -8.87
C CYS A 9 -7.88 -1.35 -10.31
N GLY A 10 -9.16 -1.51 -10.68
CA GLY A 10 -9.60 -1.94 -12.00
C GLY A 10 -9.80 -0.83 -13.03
N PHE A 11 -8.89 0.17 -13.10
CA PHE A 11 -8.94 1.11 -14.23
C PHE A 11 -8.33 0.42 -15.47
N GLU A 12 -9.22 -0.12 -16.30
CA GLU A 12 -8.97 -0.58 -17.66
C GLU A 12 -8.21 0.50 -18.44
N TYR A 13 -7.09 0.12 -19.06
CA TYR A 13 -6.60 0.81 -20.25
C TYR A 13 -6.64 -0.18 -21.41
N GLU A 14 -7.67 0.04 -22.24
CA GLU A 14 -7.80 -0.22 -23.67
C GLU A 14 -7.09 -1.44 -24.27
N LEU A 15 -7.95 -2.41 -24.59
CA LEU A 15 -7.71 -3.59 -25.40
C LEU A 15 -7.64 -3.17 -26.89
N HIS A 16 -6.48 -3.20 -27.52
CA HIS A 16 -6.34 -3.33 -28.98
C HIS A 16 -5.11 -4.18 -29.33
N GLY A 17 -5.35 -5.31 -30.00
CA GLY A 17 -4.35 -5.98 -30.84
C GLY A 17 -3.96 -7.43 -30.50
N ALA A 18 -4.71 -8.36 -31.10
CA ALA A 18 -4.34 -9.73 -31.49
C ALA A 18 -4.33 -10.88 -30.45
N PRO A 19 -4.98 -12.02 -30.78
CA PRO A 19 -4.92 -13.25 -30.00
C PRO A 19 -3.77 -14.13 -30.52
N SER A 20 -2.72 -14.33 -29.72
CA SER A 20 -1.96 -15.60 -29.65
C SER A 20 -0.78 -15.45 -28.70
N SER A 21 -0.89 -16.01 -27.49
CA SER A 21 0.21 -16.70 -26.80
C SER A 21 -0.33 -17.29 -25.50
N GLU A 22 -1.14 -18.34 -25.65
CA GLU A 22 -1.34 -19.30 -24.58
C GLU A 22 0.04 -19.77 -24.10
N ARG A 23 0.37 -19.48 -22.83
CA ARG A 23 1.64 -19.78 -22.12
C ARG A 23 2.66 -18.65 -22.00
N MET A 24 2.26 -17.38 -21.92
CA MET A 24 3.12 -16.37 -21.25
C MET A 24 3.11 -16.57 -19.71
N THR A 25 3.70 -17.70 -19.36
CA THR A 25 4.13 -18.24 -18.08
C THR A 25 3.73 -17.46 -16.83
N LYS A 26 2.75 -18.03 -16.11
CA LYS A 26 2.51 -17.86 -14.67
C LYS A 26 3.69 -18.36 -13.81
N ARG A 27 4.93 -18.29 -14.31
CA ARG A 27 6.13 -18.69 -13.55
C ARG A 27 6.38 -17.62 -12.49
N ARG A 28 6.54 -18.05 -11.25
CA ARG A 28 6.97 -17.18 -10.14
C ARG A 28 8.29 -16.53 -10.52
N LEU A 29 8.41 -15.24 -10.23
CA LEU A 29 9.67 -14.52 -10.35
C LEU A 29 10.71 -15.15 -9.40
N THR A 30 11.96 -15.25 -9.84
CA THR A 30 13.05 -15.72 -8.99
C THR A 30 13.37 -14.67 -7.92
N ALA A 31 14.02 -15.10 -6.83
CA ALA A 31 14.42 -14.18 -5.77
C ALA A 31 15.33 -13.05 -6.29
N GLU A 32 16.18 -13.34 -7.27
CA GLU A 32 17.05 -12.35 -7.91
C GLU A 32 16.26 -11.34 -8.74
N GLN A 33 15.27 -11.81 -9.52
CA GLN A 33 14.37 -10.92 -10.27
C GLN A 33 13.59 -10.01 -9.33
N VAL A 34 13.08 -10.54 -8.22
CA VAL A 34 12.37 -9.74 -7.20
C VAL A 34 13.29 -8.69 -6.60
N ARG A 35 14.52 -9.04 -6.21
CA ARG A 35 15.50 -8.07 -5.67
C ARG A 35 15.78 -6.93 -6.65
N ALA A 36 16.00 -7.24 -7.92
CA ALA A 36 16.23 -6.22 -8.94
C ALA A 36 15.02 -5.28 -9.13
N LEU A 37 13.80 -5.84 -9.10
CA LEU A 37 12.56 -5.06 -9.15
C LEU A 37 12.40 -4.18 -7.89
N GLU A 38 12.79 -4.66 -6.72
CA GLU A 38 12.75 -3.90 -5.46
C GLU A 38 13.73 -2.72 -5.46
N VAL A 39 14.97 -2.93 -5.92
CA VAL A 39 15.96 -1.84 -6.06
C VAL A 39 15.42 -0.77 -7.01
N SER A 40 14.94 -1.17 -8.19
CA SER A 40 14.35 -0.23 -9.15
C SER A 40 13.12 0.50 -8.60
N PHE A 41 12.32 -0.15 -7.76
CA PHE A 41 11.14 0.46 -7.14
C PHE A 41 11.50 1.54 -6.11
N GLU A 42 12.57 1.33 -5.34
CA GLU A 42 12.99 2.29 -4.32
C GLU A 42 13.47 3.61 -4.94
N GLU A 43 14.11 3.53 -6.12
CA GLU A 43 14.50 4.70 -6.92
C GLU A 43 13.29 5.50 -7.44
N GLU A 44 12.16 4.82 -7.72
CA GLU A 44 11.03 5.43 -8.42
C GLU A 44 9.68 4.98 -7.86
N LYS A 45 9.39 5.38 -6.62
CA LYS A 45 8.17 4.99 -5.88
C LYS A 45 6.86 5.43 -6.54
N ARG A 46 6.89 6.41 -7.45
CA ARG A 46 5.68 7.12 -7.93
C ARG A 46 5.14 6.62 -9.26
N LYS A 47 5.99 6.40 -10.27
CA LYS A 47 5.55 5.98 -11.60
C LYS A 47 6.68 5.25 -12.34
N LEU A 48 6.40 4.04 -12.83
CA LEU A 48 7.34 3.32 -13.68
C LEU A 48 7.21 3.85 -15.10
N GLU A 49 8.25 4.51 -15.60
CA GLU A 49 8.25 5.04 -16.97
C GLU A 49 8.27 3.91 -18.02
N PRO A 50 7.58 4.07 -19.17
CA PRO A 50 7.45 3.03 -20.20
C PRO A 50 8.79 2.50 -20.72
N GLU A 51 9.78 3.38 -20.88
CA GLU A 51 11.12 3.07 -21.34
C GLU A 51 11.86 2.22 -20.31
N ARG A 52 11.79 2.61 -19.02
CA ARG A 52 12.40 1.86 -17.91
C ARG A 52 11.74 0.51 -17.73
N LYS A 53 10.41 0.42 -17.87
CA LYS A 53 9.67 -0.84 -17.83
C LYS A 53 10.18 -1.81 -18.89
N THR A 54 10.37 -1.34 -20.11
CA THR A 54 10.83 -2.16 -21.24
C THR A 54 12.27 -2.61 -21.03
N GLU A 55 13.15 -1.71 -20.58
CA GLU A 55 14.54 -2.04 -20.28
C GLU A 55 14.66 -3.04 -19.12
N LEU A 56 13.86 -2.87 -18.07
CA LEU A 56 13.84 -3.77 -16.91
C LEU A 56 13.31 -5.16 -17.28
N ALA A 57 12.27 -5.23 -18.10
CA ALA A 57 11.74 -6.48 -18.64
C ALA A 57 12.80 -7.23 -19.47
N ARG A 58 13.52 -6.50 -20.34
CA ARG A 58 14.61 -7.03 -21.16
C ARG A 58 15.75 -7.55 -20.31
N ARG A 59 16.23 -6.77 -19.33
CA ARG A 59 17.33 -7.15 -18.42
C ARG A 59 17.00 -8.39 -17.59
N LEU A 60 15.76 -8.50 -17.12
CA LEU A 60 15.33 -9.60 -16.24
C LEU A 60 14.83 -10.83 -17.00
N GLY A 61 14.71 -10.76 -18.33
CA GLY A 61 14.20 -11.83 -19.17
C GLY A 61 12.73 -12.17 -18.88
N ILE A 62 11.93 -11.19 -18.46
CA ILE A 62 10.51 -11.36 -18.11
C ILE A 62 9.62 -10.49 -18.98
N ALA A 63 8.34 -10.83 -19.05
CA ALA A 63 7.40 -10.06 -19.87
C ALA A 63 7.16 -8.65 -19.27
N PRO A 64 7.06 -7.58 -20.08
CA PRO A 64 6.73 -6.23 -19.60
C PRO A 64 5.45 -6.18 -18.77
N ARG A 65 4.47 -7.05 -19.06
CA ARG A 65 3.25 -7.22 -18.26
C ARG A 65 3.56 -7.67 -16.83
N GLN A 66 4.48 -8.60 -16.63
CA GLN A 66 4.85 -9.08 -15.28
C GLN A 66 5.51 -7.96 -14.47
N VAL A 67 6.35 -7.14 -15.10
CA VAL A 67 6.91 -5.94 -14.46
C VAL A 67 5.78 -4.99 -14.02
N ALA A 68 4.84 -4.67 -14.91
CA ALA A 68 3.71 -3.79 -14.56
C ALA A 68 2.88 -4.33 -13.38
N VAL A 69 2.49 -5.61 -13.43
CA VAL A 69 1.71 -6.25 -12.35
C VAL A 69 2.49 -6.27 -11.05
N TRP A 70 3.79 -6.58 -11.10
CA TRP A 70 4.63 -6.57 -9.91
C TRP A 70 4.70 -5.16 -9.29
N PHE A 71 4.89 -4.12 -10.09
CA PHE A 71 4.91 -2.72 -9.60
C PHE A 71 3.55 -2.28 -9.05
N GLN A 72 2.43 -2.70 -9.66
CA GLN A 72 1.09 -2.46 -9.13
C GLN A 72 0.92 -3.11 -7.75
N ASN A 73 1.23 -4.39 -7.63
CA ASN A 73 1.15 -5.13 -6.36
C ASN A 73 2.07 -4.55 -5.30
N ARG A 74 3.29 -4.14 -5.69
CA ARG A 74 4.25 -3.52 -4.78
C ARG A 74 3.72 -2.19 -4.24
N ARG A 75 3.14 -1.33 -5.09
CA ARG A 75 2.48 -0.09 -4.66
C ARG A 75 1.29 -0.35 -3.75
N ALA A 76 0.46 -1.34 -4.07
CA ALA A 76 -0.68 -1.70 -3.23
C ALA A 76 -0.22 -2.06 -1.80
N ARG A 77 0.75 -2.98 -1.68
CA ARG A 77 1.34 -3.35 -0.39
C ARG A 77 1.97 -2.18 0.36
N TRP A 78 2.64 -1.29 -0.36
CA TRP A 78 3.22 -0.08 0.23
C TRP A 78 2.14 0.85 0.80
N ARG A 79 1.06 1.10 0.07
CA ARG A 79 -0.07 1.90 0.55
C ARG A 79 -0.75 1.27 1.76
N THR A 80 -0.98 -0.05 1.74
CA THR A 80 -1.52 -0.77 2.90
C THR A 80 -0.63 -0.60 4.12
N LYS A 81 0.70 -0.72 3.96
CA LYS A 81 1.65 -0.51 5.05
C LYS A 81 1.58 0.92 5.60
N GLN A 82 1.46 1.94 4.74
CA GLN A 82 1.29 3.32 5.18
C GLN A 82 -0.03 3.51 5.94
N LEU A 83 -1.14 2.98 5.41
CA LEU A 83 -2.45 3.08 6.04
C LEU A 83 -2.47 2.46 7.45
N VAL A 84 -1.85 1.29 7.62
CA VAL A 84 -1.72 0.65 8.94
C VAL A 84 -0.93 1.53 9.90
N GLN A 85 0.20 2.09 9.46
CA GLN A 85 1.01 2.99 10.29
C GLN A 85 0.26 4.25 10.69
N ASP A 86 -0.50 4.84 9.77
CA ASP A 86 -1.30 6.04 10.04
C ASP A 86 -2.46 5.74 10.99
N PHE A 87 -3.11 4.58 10.84
CA PHE A 87 -4.12 4.11 11.77
C PHE A 87 -3.56 3.92 13.19
N ASP A 88 -2.39 3.27 13.33
CA ASP A 88 -1.76 3.06 14.62
C ASP A 88 -1.40 4.38 15.31
N ARG A 89 -0.90 5.36 14.54
CA ARG A 89 -0.63 6.72 15.04
C ARG A 89 -1.90 7.41 15.51
N LEU A 90 -2.96 7.36 14.71
CA LEU A 90 -4.23 7.97 15.04
C LEU A 90 -4.84 7.35 16.30
N ARG A 91 -4.75 6.02 16.43
CA ARG A 91 -5.21 5.30 17.62
C ARG A 91 -4.45 5.73 18.86
N ALA A 92 -3.12 5.81 18.81
CA ALA A 92 -2.31 6.25 19.94
C ALA A 92 -2.66 7.69 20.38
N ALA A 93 -2.85 8.61 19.43
CA ALA A 93 -3.26 9.98 19.73
C ALA A 93 -4.66 10.04 20.37
N HIS A 94 -5.59 9.22 19.88
CA HIS A 94 -6.93 9.11 20.46
C HIS A 94 -6.89 8.60 21.90
N ASP A 95 -6.10 7.57 22.19
CA ASP A 95 -5.97 6.99 23.53
C ASP A 95 -5.37 8.00 24.52
N GLU A 96 -4.40 8.79 24.08
CA GLU A 96 -3.83 9.90 24.86
C GLU A 96 -4.87 10.97 25.18
N LEU A 97 -5.68 11.37 24.19
CA LEU A 97 -6.77 12.34 24.39
C LEU A 97 -7.83 11.82 25.36
N LEU A 98 -8.20 10.53 25.27
CA LEU A 98 -9.12 9.90 26.21
C LEU A 98 -8.57 9.93 27.64
N ALA A 99 -7.29 9.57 27.83
CA ALA A 99 -6.66 9.63 29.13
C ALA A 99 -6.60 11.06 29.69
N GLY A 100 -6.37 12.06 28.83
CA GLY A 100 -6.43 13.48 29.18
C GLY A 100 -7.83 13.91 29.62
N ARG A 101 -8.86 13.53 28.87
CA ARG A 101 -10.27 13.78 29.22
C ARG A 101 -10.61 13.19 30.59
N ASP A 102 -10.24 11.94 30.84
CA ASP A 102 -10.62 11.25 32.08
C ASP A 102 -9.99 11.92 33.31
N LYS A 103 -8.75 12.41 33.19
CA LYS A 103 -8.10 13.22 34.22
C LYS A 103 -8.87 14.53 34.47
N LEU A 104 -9.21 15.26 33.41
CA LEU A 104 -9.97 16.50 33.53
C LEU A 104 -11.35 16.28 34.14
N VAL A 105 -12.03 15.19 33.81
CA VAL A 105 -13.32 14.82 34.40
C VAL A 105 -13.17 14.51 35.89
N ALA A 106 -12.13 13.75 36.27
CA ALA A 106 -11.85 13.47 37.67
C ALA A 106 -11.57 14.75 38.46
N ASP A 107 -10.74 15.65 37.93
CA ASP A 107 -10.44 16.94 38.54
C ASP A 107 -11.69 17.82 38.65
N ASN A 108 -12.52 17.87 37.60
CA ASN A 108 -13.77 18.62 37.61
C ASN A 108 -14.73 18.11 38.70
N ASN A 109 -14.91 16.79 38.79
CA ASN A 109 -15.74 16.17 39.81
C ASN A 109 -15.23 16.48 41.22
N ARG A 110 -13.92 16.39 41.43
CA ARG A 110 -13.27 16.76 42.69
C ARG A 110 -13.55 18.20 43.07
N LEU A 111 -13.35 19.15 42.15
CA LEU A 111 -13.60 20.57 42.40
C LEU A 111 -15.09 20.84 42.70
N ARG A 112 -16.02 20.21 41.96
CA ARG A 112 -17.46 20.36 42.22
C ARG A 112 -17.88 19.83 43.59
N SER A 113 -17.23 18.78 44.09
CA SER A 113 -17.49 18.26 45.44
C SER A 113 -17.09 19.23 46.56
N GLN A 114 -16.08 20.08 46.31
CA GLN A 114 -15.58 21.06 47.29
C GLN A 114 -16.47 22.31 47.40
N VAL A 115 -17.26 22.61 46.36
CA VAL A 115 -18.09 23.82 46.27
C VAL A 115 -19.57 23.51 46.60
N ARG A 116 -19.92 22.25 46.81
CA ARG A 116 -21.28 21.84 47.20
C ARG A 116 -21.46 22.03 48.71
N TRP A 117 -22.13 23.13 49.09
CA TRP A 117 -22.62 23.39 50.45
C TRP A 117 -23.79 22.46 50.83
#